data_AF-A0A849WWX6-F1
#
_entry.id   AF-A0A849WWX6-F1
#
_cell.length_a   1.000
_cell.length_b   1.000
_cell.length_c   1.000
_cell.angle_alpha   90.00
_cell.angle_beta   90.00
_cell.angle_gamma   90.00
#
_symmetry.space_group_name_H-M   'P 1'
#
loop_
_entity.id
_entity.type
_entity.pdbx_description
1 polymer ?
#
loop_
_entity_poly.entity_id
_entity_poly.type
_entity_poly.pdbx_seq_one_letter_code
_entity_poly.pdbx_strand_id
1 'polypeptide(L)'
;MVLSKKFKMLLKGLIFGLFLFFILSCEEVDDQTIATNKEWQAANPLPTTRDFKRINQQHKILVAVIDSGVDYNQPNLVNNIHFDLDTNGSPKSFGYDFVGEDNWASPYVARTLDFNPQANKEDSNESRLTRNKAWQLIKIQPQLAPYLDPSRNVEQEIDSGAYHGTHVAGLISYDQPEIGVLAYRVLPVNIKYEAGRRVVKGSPTEAIFNNILKAMSLAISQGARVINMSLVLKPNDNVLFGGSESNQNQYKEWIQRVKKYMEMNPYVVFVAAAGNEGRWVDDVSNLQLPCGISAKNLVCVGALNEDNSLAAFSNIVLSESAFVMTSGVKVNSLYPVKMCDSSHIAGLNLDLENKSKFIEVAGKILTDCKGKIGFYKSTGTSMSSPIVARQIAKVLIKNPALSGVDAIQQLLDQSEVLKKGPLTFHRVKFEKPSWSLY
;
A
#
# COMPACT_ATOMS: atom_id res chain seq x y z
N MET A 1 -20.03 -30.99 -8.58
CA MET A 1 -19.42 -31.92 -7.60
C MET A 1 -18.55 -31.08 -6.67
N VAL A 2 -18.96 -30.96 -5.41
CA VAL A 2 -18.38 -30.03 -4.42
C VAL A 2 -17.05 -30.59 -3.92
N LEU A 3 -15.93 -29.96 -4.30
CA LEU A 3 -14.62 -30.26 -3.72
C LEU A 3 -14.44 -29.42 -2.45
N SER A 4 -14.42 -30.12 -1.32
CA SER A 4 -14.44 -29.58 0.03
C SER A 4 -13.16 -28.79 0.40
N LYS A 5 -13.33 -27.74 1.20
CA LYS A 5 -12.32 -26.86 1.86
C LYS A 5 -11.19 -27.59 2.61
N LYS A 6 -11.22 -28.93 2.78
CA LYS A 6 -10.27 -29.66 3.63
C LYS A 6 -8.83 -29.78 3.10
N PHE A 7 -8.55 -29.40 1.85
CA PHE A 7 -7.21 -29.55 1.26
C PHE A 7 -6.27 -28.34 1.44
N LYS A 8 -6.75 -27.20 1.97
CA LYS A 8 -5.90 -26.00 2.17
C LYS A 8 -5.06 -26.00 3.45
N MET A 9 -5.25 -26.97 4.36
CA MET A 9 -4.67 -26.91 5.72
C MET A 9 -3.33 -27.65 5.91
N LEU A 10 -2.82 -28.35 4.88
CA LEU A 10 -1.65 -29.23 5.03
C LEU A 10 -0.32 -28.68 4.47
N LEU A 11 -0.27 -27.44 3.99
CA LEU A 11 0.95 -26.85 3.41
C LEU A 11 1.38 -25.53 4.08
N LYS A 12 1.22 -25.41 5.41
CA LYS A 12 1.72 -24.26 6.20
C LYS A 12 2.84 -24.62 7.20
N GLY A 13 3.47 -25.78 7.03
CA GLY A 13 4.63 -26.19 7.83
C GLY A 13 5.92 -26.14 7.02
N LEU A 14 6.87 -25.31 7.45
CA LEU A 14 8.20 -25.07 6.88
C LEU A 14 8.21 -24.44 5.46
N ILE A 15 8.41 -23.12 5.40
CA ILE A 15 9.43 -22.43 4.58
C ILE A 15 9.57 -21.03 5.18
N PHE A 16 10.65 -20.80 5.93
CA PHE A 16 11.15 -19.48 6.24
C PHE A 16 12.23 -19.20 5.18
N GLY A 17 11.90 -18.41 4.17
CA GLY A 17 12.82 -18.11 3.07
C GLY A 17 12.11 -17.48 1.88
N LEU A 18 12.43 -16.22 1.60
CA LEU A 18 12.03 -15.42 0.43
C LEU A 18 10.55 -15.56 0.00
N PHE A 19 9.69 -14.74 0.60
CA PHE A 19 8.46 -14.33 -0.11
C PHE A 19 8.83 -13.27 -1.16
N LEU A 20 9.36 -13.75 -2.30
CA LEU A 20 9.18 -13.10 -3.59
C LEU A 20 7.78 -13.46 -4.10
N PHE A 21 7.16 -12.52 -4.82
CA PHE A 21 5.84 -12.56 -5.46
C PHE A 21 4.74 -11.78 -4.72
N PHE A 22 4.90 -10.45 -4.64
CA PHE A 22 3.76 -9.53 -4.75
C PHE A 22 3.36 -9.43 -6.23
N ILE A 23 2.79 -10.52 -6.75
CA ILE A 23 1.80 -10.42 -7.83
C ILE A 23 0.50 -10.09 -7.12
N LEU A 24 -0.39 -9.29 -7.71
CA LEU A 24 -1.72 -8.99 -7.17
C LEU A 24 -2.61 -10.25 -7.05
N SER A 25 -2.25 -11.20 -6.19
CA SER A 25 -3.26 -12.02 -5.55
C SER A 25 -4.08 -11.05 -4.72
N CYS A 26 -5.33 -10.84 -5.13
CA CYS A 26 -6.26 -9.88 -4.54
C CYS A 26 -6.11 -9.83 -3.01
N GLU A 27 -5.48 -8.77 -2.51
CA GLU A 27 -5.36 -8.48 -1.08
C GLU A 27 -6.81 -8.22 -0.61
N GLU A 28 -7.44 -9.19 0.04
CA GLU A 28 -8.86 -9.15 0.43
C GLU A 28 -8.99 -8.97 1.96
N VAL A 29 -9.94 -8.16 2.39
CA VAL A 29 -10.25 -7.93 3.81
C VAL A 29 -11.73 -8.04 4.09
N ASP A 30 -12.08 -8.16 5.38
CA ASP A 30 -13.45 -8.00 5.86
C ASP A 30 -14.10 -6.74 5.27
N ASP A 31 -15.43 -6.73 5.14
CA ASP A 31 -16.13 -5.55 4.63
C ASP A 31 -15.97 -4.36 5.58
N GLN A 32 -15.14 -3.39 5.19
CA GLN A 32 -14.83 -2.21 6.01
C GLN A 32 -15.99 -1.21 6.04
N THR A 33 -16.88 -1.23 5.04
CA THR A 33 -18.02 -0.29 4.93
C THR A 33 -19.10 -0.52 6.00
N ILE A 34 -19.09 -1.67 6.66
CA ILE A 34 -20.03 -2.01 7.74
C ILE A 34 -19.40 -1.88 9.13
N ALA A 35 -18.16 -1.39 9.23
CA ALA A 35 -17.52 -1.15 10.52
C ALA A 35 -18.28 -0.05 11.28
N THR A 36 -18.61 -0.29 12.55
CA THR A 36 -19.32 0.68 13.39
C THR A 36 -18.66 0.80 14.76
N ASN A 37 -18.90 1.93 15.45
CA ASN A 37 -18.49 2.16 16.84
C ASN A 37 -17.01 1.82 17.09
N LYS A 38 -16.75 0.81 17.93
CA LYS A 38 -15.40 0.41 18.35
C LYS A 38 -14.55 -0.18 17.23
N GLU A 39 -15.15 -0.95 16.31
CA GLU A 39 -14.42 -1.50 15.15
C GLU A 39 -13.97 -0.40 14.21
N TRP A 40 -14.85 0.58 13.95
CA TRP A 40 -14.49 1.75 13.16
C TRP A 40 -13.39 2.57 13.85
N GLN A 41 -13.50 2.84 15.16
CA GLN A 41 -12.48 3.56 15.91
C GLN A 41 -11.13 2.81 15.99
N ALA A 42 -11.16 1.48 16.03
CA ALA A 42 -9.95 0.68 16.06
C ALA A 42 -9.23 0.70 14.70
N ALA A 43 -9.97 0.68 13.59
CA ALA A 43 -9.42 0.86 12.25
C ALA A 43 -9.01 2.32 11.97
N ASN A 44 -9.69 3.30 12.55
CA ASN A 44 -9.45 4.73 12.37
C ASN A 44 -9.05 5.40 13.70
N PRO A 45 -7.83 5.11 14.22
CA PRO A 45 -7.40 5.64 15.50
C PRO A 45 -7.23 7.16 15.43
N LEU A 46 -7.76 7.90 16.39
CA LEU A 46 -7.64 9.36 16.41
C LEU A 46 -6.19 9.85 16.19
N PRO A 47 -5.98 10.93 15.41
CA PRO A 47 -4.66 11.53 15.27
C PRO A 47 -4.05 11.91 16.62
N THR A 48 -2.83 11.46 16.89
CA THR A 48 -2.06 11.83 18.08
C THR A 48 -1.93 13.35 18.14
N THR A 49 -2.32 13.94 19.28
CA THR A 49 -2.31 15.38 19.53
C THR A 49 -0.95 15.99 19.21
N ARG A 50 -0.96 16.98 18.31
CA ARG A 50 0.20 17.75 17.86
C ARG A 50 -0.27 19.06 17.22
N ASP A 51 0.66 19.94 16.91
CA ASP A 51 0.34 21.20 16.22
C ASP A 51 0.12 20.97 14.71
N PHE A 52 -1.08 20.51 14.36
CA PHE A 52 -1.45 20.16 12.99
C PHE A 52 -1.35 21.36 12.04
N LYS A 53 -1.73 22.55 12.48
CA LYS A 53 -1.68 23.77 11.67
C LYS A 53 -0.24 24.14 11.32
N ARG A 54 0.66 24.16 12.32
CA ARG A 54 2.09 24.43 12.09
C ARG A 54 2.71 23.37 11.18
N ILE A 55 2.35 22.10 11.37
CA ILE A 55 2.82 21.01 10.51
C ILE A 55 2.36 21.21 9.07
N ASN A 56 1.07 21.48 8.84
CA ASN A 56 0.57 21.76 7.49
C ASN A 56 1.27 22.96 6.83
N GLN A 57 1.55 24.02 7.58
CA GLN A 57 2.22 25.23 7.09
C GLN A 57 3.68 25.01 6.70
N GLN A 58 4.34 23.96 7.21
CA GLN A 58 5.74 23.67 6.87
C GLN A 58 5.87 22.94 5.52
N HIS A 59 4.79 22.33 5.04
CA HIS A 59 4.76 21.62 3.77
C HIS A 59 4.85 22.61 2.59
N LYS A 60 5.92 22.50 1.79
CA LYS A 60 6.12 23.28 0.56
C LYS A 60 5.57 22.56 -0.67
N ILE A 61 5.37 21.25 -0.58
CA ILE A 61 4.79 20.42 -1.62
C ILE A 61 3.97 19.30 -1.01
N LEU A 62 2.91 18.89 -1.69
CA LEU A 62 2.12 17.72 -1.33
C LEU A 62 2.38 16.56 -2.29
N VAL A 63 2.63 15.39 -1.73
CA VAL A 63 2.81 14.11 -2.42
C VAL A 63 1.68 13.18 -1.98
N ALA A 64 0.90 12.68 -2.93
CA ALA A 64 -0.16 11.72 -2.66
C ALA A 64 0.35 10.28 -2.77
N VAL A 65 -0.06 9.44 -1.82
CA VAL A 65 0.15 8.00 -1.78
C VAL A 65 -1.17 7.33 -2.10
N ILE A 66 -1.30 6.73 -3.30
CA ILE A 66 -2.45 5.91 -3.67
C ILE A 66 -2.04 4.45 -3.45
N ASP A 67 -2.48 3.86 -2.33
CA ASP A 67 -1.93 2.60 -1.83
C ASP A 67 -2.89 1.93 -0.79
N SER A 68 -2.36 1.21 0.21
CA SER A 68 -3.10 0.49 1.24
C SER A 68 -3.51 1.31 2.48
N GLY A 69 -3.32 2.63 2.43
CA GLY A 69 -3.46 3.53 3.59
C GLY A 69 -2.12 3.80 4.30
N VAL A 70 -2.10 4.81 5.17
CA VAL A 70 -0.89 5.28 5.86
C VAL A 70 -1.19 5.49 7.35
N ASP A 71 -0.35 4.91 8.20
CA ASP A 71 -0.42 5.15 9.65
C ASP A 71 0.02 6.59 9.95
N TYR A 72 -0.95 7.49 9.99
CA TYR A 72 -0.71 8.91 10.25
C TYR A 72 -0.24 9.20 11.69
N ASN A 73 -0.22 8.19 12.55
CA ASN A 73 0.31 8.25 13.92
C ASN A 73 1.73 7.65 14.03
N GLN A 74 2.33 7.22 12.93
CA GLN A 74 3.71 6.76 12.90
C GLN A 74 4.66 7.91 13.34
N PRO A 75 5.47 7.75 14.41
CA PRO A 75 6.29 8.82 15.01
C PRO A 75 7.25 9.56 14.06
N ASN A 76 7.82 8.87 13.08
CA ASN A 76 8.69 9.40 12.04
C ASN A 76 7.93 10.00 10.85
N LEU A 77 6.61 9.82 10.76
CA LEU A 77 5.76 10.50 9.77
C LEU A 77 5.07 11.74 10.34
N VAL A 78 5.08 11.97 11.66
CA VAL A 78 4.15 12.93 12.25
C VAL A 78 4.28 14.36 11.73
N ASN A 79 5.48 14.74 11.29
CA ASN A 79 5.79 16.05 10.69
C ASN A 79 5.58 16.11 9.18
N ASN A 80 5.14 15.01 8.57
CA ASN A 80 4.92 14.90 7.12
C ASN A 80 3.45 14.65 6.78
N ILE A 81 2.62 14.28 7.75
CA ILE A 81 1.19 14.06 7.49
C ILE A 81 0.50 15.41 7.26
N HIS A 82 -0.10 15.57 6.08
CA HIS A 82 -0.94 16.72 5.76
C HIS A 82 -2.42 16.36 5.99
N PHE A 83 -3.05 17.00 6.97
CA PHE A 83 -4.48 16.81 7.25
C PHE A 83 -5.33 17.89 6.58
N ASP A 84 -6.57 17.58 6.21
CA ASP A 84 -7.60 18.63 6.07
C ASP A 84 -8.01 19.06 7.48
N LEU A 85 -8.00 20.36 7.74
CA LEU A 85 -8.28 20.91 9.07
C LEU A 85 -9.62 21.64 9.06
N ASP A 86 -10.36 21.51 10.15
CA ASP A 86 -11.53 22.35 10.40
C ASP A 86 -11.13 23.80 10.73
N THR A 87 -12.14 24.66 10.95
CA THR A 87 -11.92 26.07 11.30
C THR A 87 -11.16 26.28 12.61
N ASN A 88 -11.15 25.28 13.50
CA ASN A 88 -10.45 25.30 14.77
C ASN A 88 -9.03 24.72 14.67
N GLY A 89 -8.60 24.28 13.48
CA GLY A 89 -7.31 23.66 13.26
C GLY A 89 -7.25 22.19 13.68
N SER A 90 -8.38 21.53 13.90
CA SER A 90 -8.46 20.11 14.23
C SER A 90 -8.54 19.26 12.97
N PRO A 91 -7.91 18.07 12.93
CA PRO A 91 -8.01 17.17 11.78
C PRO A 91 -9.45 16.73 11.51
N LYS A 92 -9.91 17.00 10.29
CA LYS A 92 -11.22 16.60 9.77
C LYS A 92 -11.10 15.35 8.87
N SER A 93 -10.02 15.27 8.10
CA SER A 93 -9.74 14.12 7.24
C SER A 93 -8.25 13.98 6.96
N PHE A 94 -7.88 12.79 6.50
CA PHE A 94 -6.57 12.48 5.96
C PHE A 94 -6.74 11.73 4.64
N GLY A 95 -6.80 12.51 3.55
CA GLY A 95 -7.13 12.02 2.22
C GLY A 95 -8.48 11.31 2.19
N TYR A 96 -8.54 10.08 1.68
CA TYR A 96 -9.78 9.30 1.61
C TYR A 96 -9.56 7.79 1.56
N ASP A 97 -10.40 7.04 2.28
CA ASP A 97 -10.44 5.58 2.26
C ASP A 97 -11.57 5.09 1.35
N PHE A 98 -11.23 4.58 0.16
CA PHE A 98 -12.20 3.98 -0.77
C PHE A 98 -12.61 2.56 -0.38
N VAL A 99 -11.91 1.93 0.56
CA VAL A 99 -12.21 0.60 1.09
C VAL A 99 -13.22 0.71 2.23
N GLY A 100 -12.98 1.62 3.17
CA GLY A 100 -13.90 1.96 4.26
C GLY A 100 -15.06 2.89 3.86
N GLU A 101 -14.93 3.59 2.72
CA GLU A 101 -15.81 4.68 2.28
C GLU A 101 -15.86 5.85 3.28
N ASP A 102 -14.72 6.18 3.88
CA ASP A 102 -14.59 7.23 4.88
C ASP A 102 -13.39 8.17 4.66
N ASN A 103 -13.26 9.17 5.52
CA ASN A 103 -12.30 10.27 5.38
C ASN A 103 -10.93 10.00 6.03
N TRP A 104 -10.65 8.75 6.42
CA TRP A 104 -9.44 8.37 7.13
C TRP A 104 -8.75 7.22 6.40
N ALA A 105 -7.78 7.55 5.54
CA ALA A 105 -6.97 6.55 4.82
C ALA A 105 -5.96 5.81 5.74
N SER A 106 -6.46 5.20 6.80
CA SER A 106 -5.74 4.40 7.79
C SER A 106 -5.43 2.99 7.24
N PRO A 107 -4.30 2.37 7.60
CA PRO A 107 -3.96 1.04 7.11
C PRO A 107 -4.62 -0.08 7.92
N TYR A 108 -5.20 0.23 9.08
CA TYR A 108 -5.75 -0.79 9.97
C TYR A 108 -7.05 -1.38 9.40
N VAL A 109 -7.33 -2.63 9.76
CA VAL A 109 -8.48 -3.38 9.24
C VAL A 109 -9.43 -3.70 10.38
N ALA A 110 -10.68 -3.24 10.27
CA ALA A 110 -11.75 -3.58 11.18
C ALA A 110 -12.15 -5.06 11.02
N ARG A 111 -12.38 -5.75 12.14
CA ARG A 111 -12.99 -7.09 12.15
C ARG A 111 -14.50 -6.94 12.06
N THR A 112 -15.08 -7.20 10.90
CA THR A 112 -16.52 -7.04 10.69
C THR A 112 -17.25 -8.35 10.39
N LEU A 113 -16.51 -9.41 10.02
CA LEU A 113 -17.10 -10.68 9.59
C LEU A 113 -17.92 -11.40 10.67
N ASP A 114 -17.61 -11.20 11.95
CA ASP A 114 -18.31 -11.86 13.05
C ASP A 114 -19.69 -11.27 13.38
N PHE A 115 -19.96 -10.02 12.99
CA PHE A 115 -21.28 -9.40 13.11
C PHE A 115 -21.93 -9.07 11.76
N ASN A 116 -21.29 -9.42 10.64
CA ASN A 116 -21.88 -9.23 9.32
C ASN A 116 -23.16 -10.09 9.17
N PRO A 117 -24.35 -9.48 9.01
CA PRO A 117 -25.62 -10.21 8.94
C PRO A 117 -25.78 -11.03 7.65
N GLN A 118 -25.00 -10.72 6.61
CA GLN A 118 -25.03 -11.43 5.33
C GLN A 118 -24.05 -12.60 5.26
N ALA A 119 -23.10 -12.70 6.21
CA ALA A 119 -22.11 -13.77 6.22
C ALA A 119 -22.72 -15.12 6.63
N ASN A 120 -22.09 -16.23 6.22
CA ASN A 120 -22.50 -17.54 6.71
C ASN A 120 -22.02 -17.76 8.14
N LYS A 121 -22.75 -18.62 8.86
CA LYS A 121 -22.47 -18.92 10.27
C LYS A 121 -21.07 -19.50 10.50
N GLU A 122 -20.53 -20.26 9.55
CA GLU A 122 -19.19 -20.88 9.67
C GLU A 122 -18.10 -19.80 9.69
N ASP A 123 -18.06 -18.94 8.68
CA ASP A 123 -17.07 -17.86 8.56
C ASP A 123 -17.22 -16.84 9.71
N SER A 124 -18.45 -16.50 10.11
CA SER A 124 -18.67 -15.63 11.28
C SER A 124 -18.25 -16.30 12.60
N ASN A 125 -18.44 -17.62 12.75
CA ASN A 125 -17.95 -18.35 13.92
C ASN A 125 -16.42 -18.33 13.96
N GLU A 126 -15.76 -18.57 12.84
CA GLU A 126 -14.29 -18.52 12.74
C GLU A 126 -13.75 -17.15 13.16
N SER A 127 -14.33 -16.05 12.66
CA SER A 127 -13.93 -14.70 13.06
C SER A 127 -14.13 -14.43 14.56
N ARG A 128 -15.23 -14.95 15.16
CA ARG A 128 -15.44 -14.87 16.63
C ARG A 128 -14.39 -15.66 17.40
N LEU A 129 -14.02 -16.85 16.93
CA LEU A 129 -12.98 -17.67 17.59
C LEU A 129 -11.64 -16.94 17.57
N THR A 130 -11.26 -16.33 16.45
CA THR A 130 -10.04 -15.50 16.37
C THR A 130 -10.12 -14.30 17.32
N ARG A 131 -11.24 -13.57 17.36
CA ARG A 131 -11.45 -12.47 18.33
C ARG A 131 -11.21 -12.95 19.77
N ASN A 132 -11.71 -14.13 20.12
CA ASN A 132 -11.53 -14.71 21.45
C ASN A 132 -10.08 -15.10 21.74
N LYS A 133 -9.33 -15.60 20.74
CA LYS A 133 -7.89 -15.88 20.88
C LYS A 133 -7.12 -14.60 21.21
N ALA A 134 -7.40 -13.51 20.49
CA ALA A 134 -6.79 -12.20 20.77
C ALA A 134 -7.10 -11.72 22.19
N TRP A 135 -8.35 -11.82 22.64
CA TRP A 135 -8.74 -11.52 24.02
C TRP A 135 -7.97 -12.35 25.06
N GLN A 136 -7.82 -13.65 24.84
CA GLN A 136 -7.09 -14.53 25.77
C GLN A 136 -5.60 -14.18 25.82
N LEU A 137 -4.98 -13.87 24.67
CA LEU A 137 -3.59 -13.42 24.60
C LEU A 137 -3.39 -12.11 25.38
N ILE A 138 -4.28 -11.14 25.22
CA ILE A 138 -4.23 -9.87 25.97
C ILE A 138 -4.44 -10.12 27.47
N LYS A 139 -5.35 -11.02 27.85
CA LYS A 139 -5.58 -11.36 29.27
C LYS A 139 -4.34 -11.97 29.93
N ILE A 140 -3.57 -12.77 29.17
CA ILE A 140 -2.32 -13.39 29.64
C ILE A 140 -1.18 -12.37 29.65
N GLN A 141 -1.11 -11.51 28.63
CA GLN A 141 -0.07 -10.50 28.46
C GLN A 141 -0.71 -9.15 28.08
N PRO A 142 -1.09 -8.31 29.06
CA PRO A 142 -1.79 -7.04 28.80
C PRO A 142 -1.04 -6.06 27.90
N GLN A 143 0.29 -6.15 27.82
CA GLN A 143 1.13 -5.34 26.94
C GLN A 143 0.82 -5.54 25.44
N LEU A 144 0.12 -6.63 25.08
CA LEU A 144 -0.29 -6.90 23.70
C LEU A 144 -1.52 -6.10 23.26
N ALA A 145 -2.24 -5.45 24.18
CA ALA A 145 -3.50 -4.75 23.87
C ALA A 145 -3.40 -3.73 22.71
N PRO A 146 -2.34 -2.92 22.56
CA PRO A 146 -2.21 -2.00 21.42
C PRO A 146 -2.11 -2.71 20.06
N TYR A 147 -1.52 -3.92 20.04
CA TYR A 147 -1.17 -4.65 18.83
C TYR A 147 -2.22 -5.69 18.43
N LEU A 148 -2.97 -6.23 19.39
CA LEU A 148 -3.95 -7.29 19.20
C LEU A 148 -5.38 -6.85 19.51
N ASP A 149 -5.72 -5.58 19.25
CA ASP A 149 -7.08 -5.07 19.48
C ASP A 149 -8.13 -6.03 18.86
N PRO A 150 -9.01 -6.65 19.67
CA PRO A 150 -9.96 -7.64 19.18
C PRO A 150 -10.99 -7.08 18.18
N SER A 151 -11.11 -5.75 18.08
CA SER A 151 -11.94 -5.06 17.10
C SER A 151 -11.23 -4.92 15.74
N ARG A 152 -9.92 -5.18 15.68
CA ARG A 152 -9.15 -5.25 14.44
C ARG A 152 -9.00 -6.69 13.94
N ASN A 153 -8.90 -6.82 12.62
CA ASN A 153 -8.54 -8.07 11.98
C ASN A 153 -7.04 -8.11 11.69
N VAL A 154 -6.26 -8.24 12.77
CA VAL A 154 -4.78 -8.15 12.72
C VAL A 154 -4.12 -9.20 11.81
N GLU A 155 -4.74 -10.36 11.63
CA GLU A 155 -4.26 -11.38 10.68
C GLU A 155 -4.43 -10.89 9.24
N GLN A 156 -5.59 -10.33 8.91
CA GLN A 156 -5.82 -9.73 7.60
C GLN A 156 -4.93 -8.50 7.36
N GLU A 157 -4.60 -7.69 8.35
CA GLU A 157 -3.67 -6.55 8.17
C GLU A 157 -2.32 -6.99 7.59
N ILE A 158 -1.80 -8.14 8.04
CA ILE A 158 -0.53 -8.71 7.57
C ILE A 158 -0.74 -9.43 6.24
N ASP A 159 -1.73 -10.31 6.17
CA ASP A 159 -1.99 -11.15 5.00
C ASP A 159 -2.42 -10.32 3.77
N SER A 160 -3.02 -9.14 3.99
CA SER A 160 -3.48 -8.21 2.94
C SER A 160 -2.49 -7.10 2.59
N GLY A 161 -1.27 -7.14 3.14
CA GLY A 161 -0.25 -6.13 2.85
C GLY A 161 -0.62 -4.72 3.31
N ALA A 162 -1.52 -4.56 4.29
CA ALA A 162 -2.08 -3.26 4.65
C ALA A 162 -1.03 -2.27 5.18
N TYR A 163 0.13 -2.77 5.63
CA TYR A 163 1.30 -1.99 6.01
C TYR A 163 2.00 -1.26 4.85
N HIS A 164 1.75 -1.67 3.61
CA HIS A 164 2.51 -1.27 2.43
C HIS A 164 2.52 0.24 2.18
N GLY A 165 1.36 0.90 2.26
CA GLY A 165 1.26 2.34 2.07
C GLY A 165 2.04 3.15 3.13
N THR A 166 2.13 2.66 4.37
CA THR A 166 2.97 3.29 5.41
C THR A 166 4.46 3.17 5.09
N HIS A 167 4.88 2.03 4.53
CA HIS A 167 6.24 1.82 4.04
C HIS A 167 6.58 2.79 2.91
N VAL A 168 5.66 2.92 1.94
CA VAL A 168 5.75 3.85 0.80
C VAL A 168 5.81 5.30 1.29
N ALA A 169 4.92 5.71 2.20
CA ALA A 169 4.93 7.06 2.76
C ALA A 169 6.25 7.39 3.47
N GLY A 170 6.80 6.42 4.22
CA GLY A 170 8.11 6.55 4.86
C GLY A 170 9.23 6.81 3.85
N LEU A 171 9.22 6.14 2.70
CA LEU A 171 10.21 6.34 1.64
C LEU A 171 10.06 7.69 0.91
N ILE A 172 8.84 8.24 0.86
CA ILE A 172 8.55 9.56 0.29
C ILE A 172 9.05 10.67 1.22
N SER A 173 8.69 10.58 2.50
CA SER A 173 8.99 11.65 3.46
C SER A 173 10.44 11.62 3.93
N TYR A 174 10.99 10.44 4.23
CA TYR A 174 12.22 10.29 5.01
C TYR A 174 12.19 11.23 6.23
N ASP A 175 13.08 12.22 6.27
CA ASP A 175 13.17 13.25 7.31
C ASP A 175 12.99 14.66 6.71
N GLN A 176 12.24 14.80 5.61
CA GLN A 176 12.06 16.07 4.91
C GLN A 176 10.72 16.71 5.31
N PRO A 177 10.64 17.53 6.36
CA PRO A 177 9.37 18.10 6.84
C PRO A 177 8.69 18.99 5.80
N GLU A 178 9.41 19.47 4.79
CA GLU A 178 8.85 20.26 3.69
C GLU A 178 7.94 19.46 2.75
N ILE A 179 7.96 18.11 2.82
CA ILE A 179 7.11 17.22 2.03
C ILE A 179 5.89 16.83 2.86
N GLY A 180 4.71 17.32 2.47
CA GLY A 180 3.43 16.84 3.00
C GLY A 180 2.96 15.60 2.27
N VAL A 181 2.47 14.61 3.01
CA VAL A 181 1.92 13.34 2.52
C VAL A 181 0.41 13.38 2.68
N LEU A 182 -0.30 13.03 1.62
CA LEU A 182 -1.72 12.69 1.59
C LEU A 182 -1.85 11.20 1.27
N ALA A 183 -2.85 10.51 1.80
CA ALA A 183 -3.07 9.09 1.55
C ALA A 183 -4.45 8.80 0.96
N TYR A 184 -4.49 7.89 0.00
CA TYR A 184 -5.71 7.42 -0.64
C TYR A 184 -5.69 5.91 -0.64
N ARG A 185 -6.52 5.32 0.23
CA ARG A 185 -6.57 3.87 0.39
C ARG A 185 -7.48 3.27 -0.68
N VAL A 186 -6.90 2.51 -1.60
CA VAL A 186 -7.61 1.85 -2.71
C VAL A 186 -7.51 0.32 -2.65
N LEU A 187 -6.66 -0.18 -1.74
CA LEU A 187 -6.44 -1.58 -1.42
C LEU A 187 -6.35 -1.72 0.11
N PRO A 188 -6.49 -2.92 0.67
CA PRO A 188 -7.05 -4.15 0.08
C PRO A 188 -8.54 -4.01 -0.33
N VAL A 189 -9.11 -4.99 -1.03
CA VAL A 189 -10.53 -4.96 -1.43
C VAL A 189 -11.45 -5.66 -0.42
N ASN A 190 -12.69 -5.17 -0.30
CA ASN A 190 -13.68 -5.76 0.62
C ASN A 190 -14.22 -7.11 0.13
N ILE A 191 -14.24 -8.09 1.02
CA ILE A 191 -15.01 -9.34 0.88
C ILE A 191 -16.47 -9.04 1.20
N LYS A 192 -17.34 -9.10 0.19
CA LYS A 192 -18.78 -8.92 0.35
C LYS A 192 -19.49 -10.26 0.49
N TYR A 193 -20.56 -10.29 1.28
CA TYR A 193 -21.45 -11.44 1.42
C TYR A 193 -22.89 -11.06 1.08
N GLU A 194 -23.63 -12.00 0.51
CA GLU A 194 -25.09 -11.95 0.35
C GLU A 194 -25.69 -13.32 0.65
N ALA A 195 -26.69 -13.37 1.53
CA ALA A 195 -27.39 -14.60 1.89
C ALA A 195 -26.45 -15.79 2.24
N GLY A 196 -25.38 -15.50 2.99
CA GLY A 196 -24.38 -16.46 3.45
C GLY A 196 -23.28 -16.78 2.43
N ARG A 197 -23.32 -16.25 1.22
CA ARG A 197 -22.34 -16.55 0.17
C ARG A 197 -21.43 -15.35 -0.07
N ARG A 198 -20.13 -15.60 -0.24
CA ARG A 198 -19.22 -14.58 -0.75
C ARG A 198 -19.69 -14.18 -2.14
N VAL A 199 -19.83 -12.89 -2.37
CA VAL A 199 -20.19 -12.33 -3.67
C VAL A 199 -19.06 -11.45 -4.16
N VAL A 200 -18.69 -11.64 -5.42
CA VAL A 200 -17.83 -10.71 -6.16
C VAL A 200 -18.77 -9.87 -7.01
N LYS A 201 -19.09 -8.65 -6.56
CA LYS A 201 -19.90 -7.72 -7.34
C LYS A 201 -19.02 -7.02 -8.36
N GLY A 202 -19.28 -7.26 -9.65
CA GLY A 202 -18.52 -6.66 -10.74
C GLY A 202 -17.08 -7.17 -10.81
N SER A 203 -16.23 -6.43 -11.52
CA SER A 203 -14.80 -6.73 -11.64
C SER A 203 -14.03 -6.03 -10.52
N PRO A 204 -13.32 -6.76 -9.61
CA PRO A 204 -12.45 -6.13 -8.61
C PRO A 204 -11.41 -5.22 -9.25
N THR A 205 -10.87 -5.63 -10.39
CA THR A 205 -9.93 -4.86 -11.22
C THR A 205 -10.54 -3.52 -11.65
N GLU A 206 -11.82 -3.50 -12.03
CA GLU A 206 -12.54 -2.27 -12.40
C GLU A 206 -12.84 -1.38 -11.20
N ALA A 207 -13.20 -1.97 -10.05
CA ALA A 207 -13.40 -1.22 -8.83
C ALA A 207 -12.11 -0.52 -8.38
N ILE A 208 -10.98 -1.24 -8.38
CA ILE A 208 -9.65 -0.71 -8.07
C ILE A 208 -9.28 0.39 -9.07
N PHE A 209 -9.46 0.15 -10.38
CA PHE A 209 -9.22 1.16 -11.41
C PHE A 209 -9.99 2.46 -11.17
N ASN A 210 -11.29 2.35 -10.89
CA ASN A 210 -12.15 3.50 -10.63
C ASN A 210 -11.73 4.23 -9.35
N ASN A 211 -11.32 3.50 -8.30
CA ASN A 211 -10.81 4.08 -7.07
C ASN A 211 -9.47 4.81 -7.29
N ILE A 212 -8.55 4.25 -8.09
CA ILE A 212 -7.30 4.92 -8.47
C ILE A 212 -7.59 6.24 -9.19
N LEU A 213 -8.48 6.23 -10.18
CA LEU A 213 -8.79 7.45 -10.94
C LEU A 213 -9.46 8.53 -10.05
N LYS A 214 -10.37 8.13 -9.15
CA LYS A 214 -10.96 9.04 -8.16
C LYS A 214 -9.92 9.57 -7.17
N ALA A 215 -9.02 8.71 -6.70
CA ALA A 215 -7.91 9.08 -5.83
C ALA A 215 -6.97 10.09 -6.49
N MET A 216 -6.62 9.89 -7.76
CA MET A 216 -5.85 10.87 -8.55
C MET A 216 -6.57 12.22 -8.58
N SER A 217 -7.88 12.22 -8.83
CA SER A 217 -8.65 13.46 -8.88
C SER A 217 -8.75 14.17 -7.55
N LEU A 218 -8.97 13.43 -6.47
CA LEU A 218 -9.06 14.03 -5.14
C LEU A 218 -7.70 14.57 -4.70
N ALA A 219 -6.62 13.82 -4.95
CA ALA A 219 -5.23 14.24 -4.70
C ALA A 219 -4.90 15.59 -5.35
N ILE A 220 -5.21 15.73 -6.64
CA ILE A 220 -4.94 16.97 -7.38
C ILE A 220 -5.80 18.11 -6.86
N SER A 221 -7.09 17.86 -6.58
CA SER A 221 -7.99 18.89 -6.02
C SER A 221 -7.55 19.37 -4.63
N GLN A 222 -6.86 18.52 -3.87
CA GLN A 222 -6.26 18.84 -2.57
C GLN A 222 -4.84 19.43 -2.69
N GLY A 223 -4.34 19.66 -3.90
CA GLY A 223 -3.06 20.36 -4.14
C GLY A 223 -1.84 19.45 -4.28
N ALA A 224 -2.01 18.13 -4.42
CA ALA A 224 -0.89 17.24 -4.71
C ALA A 224 -0.21 17.59 -6.05
N ARG A 225 1.11 17.76 -6.01
CA ARG A 225 1.95 18.01 -7.21
C ARG A 225 2.69 16.76 -7.67
N VAL A 226 2.78 15.75 -6.81
CA VAL A 226 3.34 14.43 -7.11
C VAL A 226 2.36 13.37 -6.63
N ILE A 227 2.09 12.36 -7.46
CA ILE A 227 1.22 11.23 -7.11
C ILE A 227 2.03 9.95 -7.28
N ASN A 228 2.28 9.26 -6.18
CA ASN A 228 2.95 7.97 -6.17
C ASN A 228 1.93 6.83 -6.13
N MET A 229 2.08 5.89 -7.06
CA MET A 229 1.29 4.67 -7.18
C MET A 229 2.24 3.48 -7.17
N SER A 230 2.46 2.93 -5.97
CA SER A 230 3.31 1.75 -5.74
C SER A 230 2.53 0.44 -5.95
N LEU A 231 1.68 0.43 -6.97
CA LEU A 231 0.77 -0.65 -7.32
C LEU A 231 0.80 -0.90 -8.82
N VAL A 232 0.31 -2.07 -9.21
CA VAL A 232 0.16 -2.45 -10.60
C VAL A 232 -1.28 -2.92 -10.79
N LEU A 233 -1.85 -2.66 -11.96
CA LEU A 233 -3.07 -3.26 -12.43
C LEU A 233 -2.77 -3.89 -13.79
N LYS A 234 -3.37 -5.05 -14.05
CA LYS A 234 -3.20 -5.81 -15.29
C LYS A 234 -4.56 -6.23 -15.83
N PRO A 235 -4.69 -6.42 -17.16
CA PRO A 235 -5.85 -7.09 -17.70
C PRO A 235 -5.91 -8.51 -17.12
N ASN A 236 -7.09 -8.96 -16.69
CA ASN A 236 -7.28 -10.22 -15.97
C ASN A 236 -6.46 -11.39 -16.57
N ASP A 237 -5.65 -12.05 -15.73
CA ASP A 237 -4.72 -13.15 -16.08
C ASP A 237 -5.39 -14.45 -16.58
N ASN A 238 -6.71 -14.48 -16.84
CA ASN A 238 -7.42 -15.64 -17.40
C ASN A 238 -7.16 -15.83 -18.91
N VAL A 239 -5.93 -15.56 -19.37
CA VAL A 239 -5.54 -15.66 -20.79
C VAL A 239 -5.14 -17.10 -21.18
N LEU A 240 -4.96 -18.00 -20.20
CA LEU A 240 -4.68 -19.42 -20.48
C LEU A 240 -5.85 -20.16 -21.19
N PHE A 241 -7.05 -19.57 -21.23
CA PHE A 241 -8.20 -20.08 -22.00
C PHE A 241 -8.95 -18.97 -22.76
N GLY A 242 -8.22 -18.08 -23.43
CA GLY A 242 -8.82 -17.08 -24.33
C GLY A 242 -9.57 -15.99 -23.56
N GLY A 243 -8.84 -15.00 -23.08
CA GLY A 243 -9.46 -13.74 -22.66
C GLY A 243 -10.23 -13.15 -23.85
N SER A 244 -11.52 -12.84 -23.66
CA SER A 244 -12.34 -12.28 -24.74
C SER A 244 -11.78 -10.93 -25.20
N GLU A 245 -11.85 -10.64 -26.51
CA GLU A 245 -11.44 -9.34 -27.11
C GLU A 245 -12.05 -8.14 -26.36
N SER A 246 -13.25 -8.29 -25.79
CA SER A 246 -13.93 -7.28 -24.98
C SER A 246 -13.11 -6.81 -23.77
N ASN A 247 -12.37 -7.70 -23.11
CA ASN A 247 -11.60 -7.37 -21.91
C ASN A 247 -10.33 -6.58 -22.26
N GLN A 248 -9.74 -6.85 -23.42
CA GLN A 248 -8.60 -6.07 -23.92
C GLN A 248 -9.04 -4.68 -24.38
N ASN A 249 -10.21 -4.55 -25.00
CA ASN A 249 -10.76 -3.25 -25.43
C ASN A 249 -11.07 -2.35 -24.22
N GLN A 250 -11.72 -2.89 -23.18
CA GLN A 250 -11.97 -2.15 -21.94
C GLN A 250 -10.66 -1.66 -21.30
N TYR A 251 -9.64 -2.51 -21.26
CA TYR A 251 -8.35 -2.13 -20.67
C TYR A 251 -7.63 -1.04 -21.48
N LYS A 252 -7.72 -1.08 -22.81
CA LYS A 252 -7.22 -0.01 -23.68
C LYS A 252 -7.97 1.30 -23.45
N GLU A 253 -9.29 1.27 -23.28
CA GLU A 253 -10.07 2.46 -22.91
C GLU A 253 -9.63 3.04 -21.57
N TRP A 254 -9.33 2.18 -20.58
CA TRP A 254 -8.80 2.61 -19.28
C TRP A 254 -7.44 3.30 -19.41
N ILE A 255 -6.52 2.73 -20.21
CA ILE A 255 -5.24 3.37 -20.51
C ILE A 255 -5.45 4.75 -21.14
N GLN A 256 -6.31 4.87 -22.15
CA GLN A 256 -6.58 6.16 -22.79
C GLN A 256 -7.20 7.17 -21.83
N ARG A 257 -8.11 6.71 -20.96
CA ARG A 257 -8.73 7.57 -19.94
C ARG A 257 -7.71 8.10 -18.95
N VAL A 258 -6.82 7.25 -18.45
CA VAL A 258 -5.76 7.65 -17.51
C VAL A 258 -4.72 8.53 -18.21
N LYS A 259 -4.30 8.18 -19.43
CA LYS A 259 -3.39 9.01 -20.25
C LYS A 259 -3.92 10.42 -20.40
N LYS A 260 -5.15 10.55 -20.90
CA LYS A 260 -5.81 11.85 -21.07
C LYS A 260 -5.91 12.59 -19.74
N TYR A 261 -6.23 11.89 -18.66
CA TYR A 261 -6.29 12.49 -17.33
C TYR A 261 -4.94 13.04 -16.87
N MET A 262 -3.86 12.30 -17.07
CA MET A 262 -2.49 12.75 -16.75
C MET A 262 -2.10 13.97 -17.60
N GLU A 263 -2.36 13.94 -18.91
CA GLU A 263 -2.03 15.03 -19.84
C GLU A 263 -2.81 16.33 -19.56
N MET A 264 -4.06 16.23 -19.08
CA MET A 264 -4.86 17.39 -18.64
C MET A 264 -4.34 18.04 -17.35
N ASN A 265 -3.42 17.38 -16.64
CA ASN A 265 -2.83 17.88 -15.39
C ASN A 265 -1.30 18.07 -15.55
N PRO A 266 -0.85 18.97 -16.44
CA PRO A 266 0.55 19.06 -16.86
C PRO A 266 1.51 19.49 -15.75
N TYR A 267 1.01 20.05 -14.64
CA TYR A 267 1.83 20.46 -13.49
C TYR A 267 1.96 19.36 -12.41
N VAL A 268 1.30 18.23 -12.59
CA VAL A 268 1.36 17.08 -11.68
C VAL A 268 2.28 16.03 -12.28
N VAL A 269 3.17 15.47 -11.46
CA VAL A 269 3.99 14.33 -11.84
C VAL A 269 3.40 13.05 -11.27
N PHE A 270 3.19 12.07 -12.14
CA PHE A 270 2.74 10.73 -11.76
C PHE A 270 3.95 9.81 -11.68
N VAL A 271 4.07 9.04 -10.61
CA VAL A 271 5.16 8.10 -10.38
C VAL A 271 4.56 6.72 -10.14
N ALA A 272 5.00 5.74 -10.90
CA ALA A 272 4.42 4.40 -10.88
C ALA A 272 5.49 3.32 -10.78
N ALA A 273 5.23 2.29 -9.96
CA ALA A 273 6.05 1.09 -9.93
C ALA A 273 5.96 0.32 -11.26
N ALA A 274 7.10 -0.20 -11.75
CA ALA A 274 7.14 -0.94 -13.02
C ALA A 274 6.54 -2.36 -12.96
N GLY A 275 6.40 -2.94 -11.76
CA GLY A 275 5.95 -4.32 -11.57
C GLY A 275 7.10 -5.31 -11.33
N ASN A 276 6.74 -6.49 -10.82
CA ASN A 276 7.66 -7.42 -10.15
C ASN A 276 7.71 -8.82 -10.81
N GLU A 277 7.50 -8.92 -12.12
CA GLU A 277 7.41 -10.20 -12.83
C GLU A 277 8.62 -10.53 -13.70
N GLY A 278 9.62 -9.66 -13.77
CA GLY A 278 10.80 -9.82 -14.62
C GLY A 278 10.47 -9.80 -16.11
N ARG A 279 9.42 -9.07 -16.50
CA ARG A 279 8.93 -8.98 -17.88
C ARG A 279 9.17 -7.59 -18.47
N TRP A 280 8.96 -7.46 -19.77
CA TRP A 280 8.84 -6.14 -20.38
C TRP A 280 7.38 -5.73 -20.48
N VAL A 281 7.12 -4.42 -20.37
CA VAL A 281 5.78 -3.82 -20.49
C VAL A 281 5.82 -2.65 -21.46
N ASP A 282 4.73 -2.43 -22.18
CA ASP A 282 4.56 -1.35 -23.16
C ASP A 282 3.09 -0.87 -23.18
N ASP A 283 2.77 0.07 -24.08
CA ASP A 283 1.41 0.58 -24.30
C ASP A 283 0.68 -0.10 -25.47
N VAL A 284 1.20 -1.22 -26.00
CA VAL A 284 0.67 -1.91 -27.19
C VAL A 284 0.23 -3.34 -26.91
N SER A 285 1.13 -4.15 -26.34
CA SER A 285 1.03 -5.61 -26.30
C SER A 285 1.11 -6.20 -24.89
N ASN A 286 1.94 -5.62 -24.02
CA ASN A 286 2.11 -6.01 -22.62
C ASN A 286 1.62 -4.88 -21.70
N LEU A 287 0.32 -4.62 -21.81
CA LEU A 287 -0.36 -3.53 -21.17
C LEU A 287 -0.36 -3.65 -19.65
N GLN A 288 -0.03 -2.55 -18.98
CA GLN A 288 -0.04 -2.44 -17.53
C GLN A 288 -0.41 -1.00 -17.11
N LEU A 289 -1.05 -0.86 -15.95
CA LEU A 289 -1.40 0.41 -15.34
C LEU A 289 -0.78 0.52 -13.93
N PRO A 290 -0.44 1.73 -13.46
CA PRO A 290 -0.33 2.96 -14.23
C PRO A 290 0.95 2.99 -15.07
N CYS A 291 1.96 2.18 -14.72
CA CYS A 291 3.18 2.09 -15.49
C CYS A 291 2.98 1.24 -16.75
N GLY A 292 3.34 1.78 -17.92
CA GLY A 292 3.01 1.24 -19.24
C GLY A 292 2.21 2.22 -20.11
N ILE A 293 1.78 3.36 -19.57
CA ILE A 293 1.12 4.43 -20.33
C ILE A 293 2.17 5.37 -20.95
N SER A 294 2.05 5.70 -22.23
CA SER A 294 2.84 6.76 -22.88
C SER A 294 2.30 8.17 -22.57
N ALA A 295 2.48 8.63 -21.33
CA ALA A 295 2.19 10.00 -20.88
C ALA A 295 3.48 10.71 -20.46
N LYS A 296 3.68 11.96 -20.90
CA LYS A 296 4.95 12.69 -20.71
C LYS A 296 5.24 13.10 -19.27
N ASN A 297 4.20 13.25 -18.44
CA ASN A 297 4.31 13.55 -17.02
C ASN A 297 4.19 12.30 -16.11
N LEU A 298 4.39 11.11 -16.68
CA LEU A 298 4.50 9.85 -15.96
C LEU A 298 5.96 9.38 -15.93
N VAL A 299 6.42 9.00 -14.74
CA VAL A 299 7.68 8.27 -14.54
C VAL A 299 7.38 6.86 -14.06
N CYS A 300 7.83 5.89 -14.84
CA CYS A 300 7.89 4.49 -14.47
C CYS A 300 9.19 4.17 -13.74
N VAL A 301 9.10 3.36 -12.69
CA VAL A 301 10.24 3.10 -11.80
C VAL A 301 10.52 1.61 -11.63
N GLY A 302 11.68 1.17 -12.12
CA GLY A 302 12.23 -0.16 -11.92
C GLY A 302 13.10 -0.27 -10.65
N ALA A 303 13.47 -1.51 -10.32
CA ALA A 303 14.19 -1.85 -9.10
C ALA A 303 15.61 -2.36 -9.37
N LEU A 304 16.56 -1.91 -8.55
CA LEU A 304 17.94 -2.38 -8.50
C LEU A 304 18.19 -3.18 -7.21
N ASN A 305 19.12 -4.13 -7.31
CA ASN A 305 19.74 -4.82 -6.18
C ASN A 305 20.68 -3.87 -5.40
N GLU A 306 21.15 -4.30 -4.22
CA GLU A 306 22.08 -3.53 -3.37
C GLU A 306 23.42 -3.22 -4.09
N ASP A 307 23.84 -4.07 -5.03
CA ASP A 307 25.04 -3.90 -5.86
C ASP A 307 24.79 -3.04 -7.13
N ASN A 308 23.59 -2.47 -7.28
CA ASN A 308 23.13 -1.71 -8.43
C ASN A 308 22.95 -2.52 -9.74
N SER A 309 22.98 -3.85 -9.67
CA SER A 309 22.49 -4.67 -10.77
C SER A 309 20.96 -4.61 -10.85
N LEU A 310 20.40 -4.89 -12.04
CA LEU A 310 18.95 -4.95 -12.23
C LEU A 310 18.38 -6.06 -11.34
N ALA A 311 17.36 -5.74 -10.55
CA ALA A 311 16.67 -6.77 -9.77
C ALA A 311 15.94 -7.72 -10.73
N ALA A 312 16.12 -9.03 -10.55
CA ALA A 312 15.61 -10.03 -11.51
C ALA A 312 14.08 -9.99 -11.70
N PHE A 313 13.35 -9.53 -10.68
CA PHE A 313 11.90 -9.37 -10.74
C PHE A 313 11.47 -8.03 -11.37
N SER A 314 12.34 -7.04 -11.50
CA SER A 314 11.93 -5.72 -12.01
C SER A 314 11.48 -5.84 -13.45
N ASN A 315 10.27 -5.37 -13.74
CA ASN A 315 9.88 -5.18 -15.12
C ASN A 315 10.70 -4.07 -15.79
N ILE A 316 10.80 -4.15 -17.12
CA ILE A 316 11.43 -3.14 -17.98
C ILE A 316 10.34 -2.48 -18.82
N VAL A 317 10.36 -1.15 -18.88
CA VAL A 317 9.33 -0.37 -19.56
C VAL A 317 9.85 0.10 -20.92
N LEU A 318 9.13 -0.24 -21.98
CA LEU A 318 9.46 0.05 -23.37
C LEU A 318 8.37 0.94 -24.01
N SER A 319 8.07 2.06 -23.36
CA SER A 319 7.09 3.07 -23.81
C SER A 319 7.73 4.46 -23.90
N GLU A 320 6.99 5.46 -24.36
CA GLU A 320 7.49 6.85 -24.44
C GLU A 320 7.56 7.57 -23.07
N SER A 321 7.00 6.96 -22.03
CA SER A 321 7.10 7.47 -20.65
C SER A 321 8.53 7.35 -20.12
N ALA A 322 8.91 8.28 -19.24
CA ALA A 322 10.23 8.24 -18.64
C ALA A 322 10.40 6.97 -17.78
N PHE A 323 11.51 6.26 -17.98
CA PHE A 323 11.83 5.06 -17.21
C PHE A 323 13.14 5.23 -16.47
N VAL A 324 13.07 5.11 -15.14
CA VAL A 324 14.22 5.23 -14.24
C VAL A 324 14.28 4.04 -13.30
N MET A 325 15.42 3.86 -12.63
CA MET A 325 15.62 2.79 -11.65
C MET A 325 16.28 3.32 -10.38
N THR A 326 16.00 2.69 -9.25
CA THR A 326 16.73 2.92 -8.00
C THR A 326 16.64 1.69 -7.10
N SER A 327 17.16 1.77 -5.88
CA SER A 327 17.13 0.63 -4.94
C SER A 327 15.70 0.11 -4.75
N GLY A 328 15.51 -1.19 -4.86
CA GLY A 328 14.22 -1.85 -4.65
C GLY A 328 14.31 -3.18 -3.92
N VAL A 329 15.50 -3.57 -3.45
CA VAL A 329 15.73 -4.84 -2.75
C VAL A 329 16.17 -4.57 -1.32
N LYS A 330 15.47 -5.21 -0.35
CA LYS A 330 15.69 -5.08 1.10
C LYS A 330 15.72 -3.62 1.58
N VAL A 331 14.85 -2.79 1.02
CA VAL A 331 14.73 -1.37 1.37
C VAL A 331 14.05 -1.24 2.73
N ASN A 332 14.75 -0.66 3.70
CA ASN A 332 14.20 -0.37 5.02
C ASN A 332 13.31 0.87 4.96
N SER A 333 12.11 0.80 5.53
CA SER A 333 11.21 1.94 5.70
C SER A 333 10.30 1.75 6.89
N LEU A 334 9.41 2.71 7.09
CA LEU A 334 8.44 2.75 8.17
C LEU A 334 7.39 1.64 8.05
N TYR A 335 6.83 1.26 9.19
CA TYR A 335 5.83 0.23 9.37
C TYR A 335 4.80 0.72 10.39
N PRO A 336 3.50 0.39 10.25
CA PRO A 336 2.48 0.82 11.20
C PRO A 336 2.81 0.41 12.62
N VAL A 337 2.68 1.33 13.59
CA VAL A 337 3.18 1.10 14.95
C VAL A 337 2.35 0.10 15.75
N LYS A 338 1.13 -0.23 15.31
CA LYS A 338 0.27 -1.22 15.96
C LYS A 338 0.15 -2.54 15.19
N MET A 339 0.97 -2.75 14.16
CA MET A 339 1.07 -4.02 13.46
C MET A 339 2.31 -4.79 13.93
N CYS A 340 2.16 -6.09 14.14
CA CYS A 340 3.25 -7.03 14.45
C CYS A 340 3.00 -8.36 13.75
N ASP A 341 3.95 -9.28 13.80
CA ASP A 341 3.72 -10.64 13.34
C ASP A 341 2.68 -11.35 14.22
N SER A 342 1.48 -11.50 13.68
CA SER A 342 0.36 -12.22 14.29
C SER A 342 0.14 -13.62 13.71
N SER A 343 1.04 -14.11 12.85
CA SER A 343 0.91 -15.42 12.19
C SER A 343 0.80 -16.59 13.18
N HIS A 344 1.34 -16.41 14.39
CA HIS A 344 1.28 -17.39 15.47
C HIS A 344 -0.12 -17.59 16.07
N ILE A 345 -1.08 -16.68 15.83
CA ILE A 345 -2.45 -16.77 16.37
C ILE A 345 -3.23 -17.91 15.71
N ALA A 346 -3.06 -18.12 14.41
CA ALA A 346 -3.78 -19.14 13.65
C ALA A 346 -3.61 -20.55 14.23
N GLY A 347 -2.44 -20.85 14.80
CA GLY A 347 -2.11 -22.16 15.39
C GLY A 347 -2.65 -22.42 16.80
N LEU A 348 -3.37 -21.47 17.41
CA LEU A 348 -3.96 -21.63 18.76
C LEU A 348 -5.35 -22.28 18.70
N ASN A 349 -5.59 -23.25 19.59
CA ASN A 349 -6.92 -23.82 19.84
C ASN A 349 -7.42 -23.29 21.20
N LEU A 350 -8.71 -22.95 21.28
CA LEU A 350 -9.30 -22.28 22.46
C LEU A 350 -9.49 -23.18 23.69
N ASP A 351 -9.12 -24.46 23.61
CA ASP A 351 -9.19 -25.38 24.74
C ASP A 351 -8.21 -24.92 25.86
N LEU A 352 -8.79 -24.60 27.02
CA LEU A 352 -8.10 -24.01 28.18
C LEU A 352 -6.96 -24.89 28.74
N GLU A 353 -6.95 -26.19 28.40
CA GLU A 353 -5.88 -27.13 28.77
C GLU A 353 -4.52 -26.77 28.15
N ASN A 354 -4.49 -25.88 27.15
CA ASN A 354 -3.26 -25.46 26.47
C ASN A 354 -2.76 -24.06 26.87
N LYS A 355 -2.98 -23.66 28.14
CA LYS A 355 -2.51 -22.37 28.69
C LYS A 355 -1.02 -22.12 28.46
N SER A 356 -0.19 -23.15 28.49
CA SER A 356 1.25 -23.08 28.18
C SER A 356 1.51 -22.56 26.77
N LYS A 357 0.77 -23.04 25.76
CA LYS A 357 0.91 -22.60 24.36
C LYS A 357 0.47 -21.15 24.17
N PHE A 358 -0.58 -20.70 24.86
CA PHE A 358 -0.96 -19.28 24.83
C PHE A 358 0.11 -18.37 25.44
N ILE A 359 0.73 -18.79 26.56
CA ILE A 359 1.85 -18.05 27.17
C ILE A 359 3.03 -17.98 26.20
N GLU A 360 3.38 -19.10 25.57
CA GLU A 360 4.45 -19.16 24.56
C GLU A 360 4.18 -18.21 23.39
N VAL A 361 2.98 -18.29 22.79
CA VAL A 361 2.59 -17.44 21.66
C VAL A 361 2.54 -15.96 22.07
N ALA A 362 1.98 -15.64 23.23
CA ALA A 362 1.98 -14.27 23.75
C ALA A 362 3.41 -13.73 23.93
N GLY A 363 4.33 -14.56 24.41
CA GLY A 363 5.75 -14.21 24.54
C GLY A 363 6.42 -13.95 23.18
N LYS A 364 6.15 -14.78 22.16
CA LYS A 364 6.66 -14.58 20.80
C LYS A 364 6.15 -13.27 20.19
N ILE A 365 4.84 -13.04 20.22
CA ILE A 365 4.23 -11.80 19.69
C ILE A 365 4.78 -10.58 20.43
N LEU A 366 4.89 -10.64 21.77
CA LEU A 366 5.43 -9.52 22.53
C LEU A 366 6.88 -9.24 22.17
N THR A 367 7.70 -10.28 21.97
CA THR A 367 9.09 -10.12 21.55
C THR A 367 9.19 -9.49 20.17
N ASP A 368 8.28 -9.86 19.26
CA ASP A 368 8.18 -9.27 17.94
C ASP A 368 7.75 -7.79 18.01
N CYS A 369 6.76 -7.46 18.85
CA CYS A 369 6.25 -6.09 18.99
C CYS A 369 7.17 -5.16 19.79
N LYS A 370 7.81 -5.67 20.84
CA LYS A 370 8.52 -4.85 21.83
C LYS A 370 9.84 -4.35 21.26
N GLY A 371 9.96 -3.03 21.12
CA GLY A 371 11.18 -2.38 20.66
C GLY A 371 11.35 -2.32 19.14
N LYS A 372 10.40 -2.86 18.36
CA LYS A 372 10.33 -2.54 16.92
C LYS A 372 9.92 -1.08 16.77
N ILE A 373 10.83 -0.26 16.24
CA ILE A 373 10.64 1.18 16.06
C ILE A 373 9.76 1.47 14.81
N GLY A 374 8.78 0.61 14.53
CA GLY A 374 7.93 0.72 13.34
C GLY A 374 8.75 0.79 12.05
N PHE A 375 9.70 -0.14 11.85
CA PHE A 375 10.47 -0.29 10.62
C PHE A 375 10.37 -1.71 10.06
N TYR A 376 10.45 -1.84 8.74
CA TYR A 376 10.41 -3.11 8.03
C TYR A 376 11.23 -3.04 6.73
N LYS A 377 11.91 -4.13 6.37
CA LYS A 377 12.61 -4.26 5.09
C LYS A 377 11.71 -4.96 4.08
N SER A 378 11.44 -4.27 2.97
CA SER A 378 10.64 -4.83 1.87
C SER A 378 11.41 -4.84 0.54
N THR A 379 10.91 -5.59 -0.43
CA THR A 379 11.51 -5.76 -1.76
C THR A 379 10.43 -5.66 -2.83
N GLY A 380 10.66 -4.83 -3.84
CA GLY A 380 9.76 -4.60 -4.95
C GLY A 380 10.00 -3.26 -5.63
N THR A 381 9.51 -3.11 -6.87
CA THR A 381 9.44 -1.80 -7.56
C THR A 381 8.57 -0.78 -6.80
N SER A 382 7.67 -1.27 -5.95
CA SER A 382 6.90 -0.50 -4.98
C SER A 382 7.74 0.24 -3.93
N MET A 383 8.98 -0.20 -3.67
CA MET A 383 9.94 0.50 -2.81
C MET A 383 10.79 1.51 -3.61
N SER A 384 10.99 1.27 -4.90
CA SER A 384 11.78 2.16 -5.76
C SER A 384 10.99 3.41 -6.17
N SER A 385 9.71 3.25 -6.50
CA SER A 385 8.80 4.34 -6.90
C SER A 385 8.72 5.51 -5.90
N PRO A 386 8.51 5.31 -4.59
CA PRO A 386 8.44 6.42 -3.63
C PRO A 386 9.75 7.17 -3.47
N ILE A 387 10.91 6.51 -3.65
CA ILE A 387 12.21 7.17 -3.64
C ILE A 387 12.32 8.16 -4.80
N VAL A 388 11.80 7.80 -5.98
CA VAL A 388 11.74 8.68 -7.15
C VAL A 388 10.74 9.81 -6.92
N ALA A 389 9.55 9.51 -6.38
CA ALA A 389 8.56 10.52 -6.02
C ALA A 389 9.14 11.58 -5.06
N ARG A 390 9.96 11.16 -4.08
CA ARG A 390 10.72 12.06 -3.20
C ARG A 390 11.69 12.95 -3.96
N GLN A 391 12.48 12.41 -4.90
CA GLN A 391 13.44 13.23 -5.65
C GLN A 391 12.72 14.25 -6.54
N ILE A 392 11.61 13.87 -7.17
CA ILE A 392 10.77 14.80 -7.93
C ILE A 392 10.18 15.88 -7.02
N ALA A 393 9.72 15.51 -5.82
CA ALA A 393 9.24 16.48 -4.85
C ALA A 393 10.33 17.50 -4.47
N LYS A 394 11.58 17.05 -4.27
CA LYS A 394 12.72 17.95 -4.02
C LYS A 394 13.03 18.87 -5.20
N VAL A 395 12.91 18.38 -6.44
CA VAL A 395 13.04 19.21 -7.66
C VAL A 395 11.99 20.31 -7.65
N LEU A 396 10.73 19.95 -7.39
CA LEU A 396 9.60 20.89 -7.39
C LEU A 396 9.61 21.84 -6.19
N ILE A 397 10.14 21.46 -5.02
CA ILE A 397 10.37 22.40 -3.91
C ILE A 397 11.36 23.50 -4.32
N LYS A 398 12.44 23.13 -5.02
CA LYS A 398 13.45 24.10 -5.50
C LYS A 398 12.92 24.98 -6.63
N ASN A 399 12.11 24.40 -7.52
CA ASN A 399 11.57 25.07 -8.69
C ASN A 399 10.04 24.86 -8.81
N PRO A 400 9.21 25.56 -8.00
CA PRO A 400 7.78 25.29 -7.90
C PRO A 400 6.97 25.53 -9.17
N ALA A 401 7.48 26.36 -10.08
CA ALA A 401 6.82 26.72 -11.34
C ALA A 401 6.97 25.68 -12.45
N LEU A 402 7.84 24.68 -12.28
CA LEU A 402 8.06 23.67 -13.33
C LEU A 402 6.79 22.90 -13.64
N SER A 403 6.61 22.59 -14.93
CA SER A 403 5.67 21.56 -15.35
C SER A 403 6.15 20.18 -14.85
N GLY A 404 5.27 19.20 -14.89
CA GLY A 404 5.62 17.83 -14.56
C GLY A 404 6.67 17.27 -15.51
N VAL A 405 6.59 17.60 -16.81
CA VAL A 405 7.57 17.18 -17.82
C VAL A 405 8.95 17.78 -17.52
N ASP A 406 9.02 19.07 -17.20
CA ASP A 406 10.30 19.73 -16.92
C ASP A 406 10.93 19.22 -15.61
N ALA A 407 10.10 18.91 -14.60
CA ALA A 407 10.58 18.30 -13.37
C ALA A 407 11.15 16.90 -13.59
N ILE A 408 10.53 16.10 -14.48
CA ILE A 408 11.04 14.79 -14.89
C ILE A 408 12.35 14.96 -15.67
N GLN A 409 12.42 15.91 -16.60
CA GLN A 409 13.65 16.16 -17.34
C GLN A 409 14.80 16.55 -16.40
N GLN A 410 14.55 17.43 -15.43
CA GLN A 410 15.55 17.81 -14.44
C GLN A 410 15.99 16.62 -13.55
N LEU A 411 15.09 15.69 -13.24
CA LEU A 411 15.44 14.43 -12.57
C LEU A 411 16.37 13.57 -13.45
N LEU A 412 16.03 13.42 -14.74
CA LEU A 412 16.84 12.65 -15.68
C LEU A 412 18.24 13.25 -15.87
N ASP A 413 18.35 14.57 -15.96
CA ASP A 413 19.62 15.28 -16.07
C ASP A 413 20.53 15.09 -14.84
N GLN A 414 19.93 14.88 -13.66
CA GLN A 414 20.63 14.63 -12.39
C GLN A 414 20.91 13.15 -12.13
N SER A 415 20.32 12.26 -12.91
CA SER A 415 20.44 10.82 -12.75
C SER A 415 21.77 10.30 -13.32
N GLU A 416 22.20 9.14 -12.86
CA GLU A 416 23.36 8.46 -13.43
C GLU A 416 22.95 7.53 -14.56
N VAL A 417 23.61 7.65 -15.70
CA VAL A 417 23.39 6.77 -16.84
C VAL A 417 24.04 5.40 -16.58
N LEU A 418 23.21 4.36 -16.51
CA LEU A 418 23.64 2.96 -16.45
C LEU A 418 23.49 2.28 -17.81
N LYS A 419 24.56 1.67 -18.31
CA LYS A 419 24.51 0.83 -19.51
C LYS A 419 24.47 -0.65 -19.15
N LYS A 420 23.50 -1.39 -19.71
CA LYS A 420 23.37 -2.84 -19.59
C LYS A 420 23.17 -3.43 -20.99
N GLY A 421 24.29 -3.81 -21.62
CA GLY A 421 24.29 -4.21 -23.02
C GLY A 421 23.84 -3.04 -23.92
N PRO A 422 22.87 -3.24 -24.83
CA PRO A 422 22.35 -2.17 -25.68
C PRO A 422 21.40 -1.21 -24.94
N LEU A 423 20.93 -1.58 -23.75
CA LEU A 423 19.97 -0.79 -22.99
C LEU A 423 20.68 0.26 -22.14
N THR A 424 20.13 1.47 -22.16
CA THR A 424 20.57 2.60 -21.34
C THR A 424 19.45 2.95 -20.37
N PHE A 425 19.76 3.00 -19.09
CA PHE A 425 18.82 3.31 -18.02
C PHE A 425 19.33 4.49 -17.18
N HIS A 426 18.40 5.19 -16.53
CA HIS A 426 18.71 6.28 -15.62
C HIS A 426 18.58 5.79 -14.17
N ARG A 427 19.69 5.78 -13.43
CA ARG A 427 19.70 5.50 -11.99
C ARG A 427 19.50 6.77 -11.18
N VAL A 428 18.39 6.84 -10.46
CA VAL A 428 18.12 7.93 -9.53
C VAL A 428 18.88 7.69 -8.23
N LYS A 429 19.79 8.62 -7.90
CA LYS A 429 20.50 8.65 -6.62
C LYS A 429 19.60 9.25 -5.54
N PHE A 430 19.79 8.80 -4.31
CA PHE A 430 19.06 9.33 -3.16
C PHE A 430 19.91 9.25 -1.90
N GLU A 431 19.66 10.18 -0.98
CA GLU A 431 20.25 10.13 0.35
C GLU A 431 19.50 9.14 1.23
N LYS A 432 20.20 8.41 2.10
CA LYS A 432 19.53 7.58 3.11
C LYS A 432 18.93 8.47 4.22
N PRO A 433 17.80 8.07 4.83
CA PRO A 433 17.21 8.81 5.95
C PRO A 433 18.06 8.68 7.23
N SER A 434 17.88 9.63 8.15
CA SER A 434 18.53 9.68 9.46
C SER A 434 18.27 8.42 10.29
N TRP A 435 17.10 7.81 10.12
CA TRP A 435 16.69 6.59 10.80
C TRP A 435 17.19 5.29 10.13
N SER A 436 17.88 5.36 8.99
CA SER A 436 18.41 4.15 8.31
C SER A 436 19.60 3.49 9.01
N LEU A 437 20.09 4.07 10.12
CA LEU A 437 21.15 3.52 10.95
C LEU A 437 20.66 2.47 11.97
N TYR A 438 19.34 2.27 12.07
CA TYR A 438 18.69 1.33 13.00
C TYR A 438 18.21 0.05 12.34
#